data_AF-A0A840VLW9-F1
#
_entry.id   AF-A0A840VLW9-F1
#
_cell.length_a   1.000
_cell.length_b   1.000
_cell.length_c   1.000
_cell.angle_alpha   90.00
_cell.angle_beta   90.00
_cell.angle_gamma   90.00
#
_symmetry.space_group_name_H-M   'P 1'
#
loop_
_entity.id
_entity.type
_entity.pdbx_description
1 polymer ?
#
loop_
_entity_poly.entity_id
_entity_poly.type
_entity_poly.pdbx_seq_one_letter_code
_entity_poly.pdbx_strand_id
1 'polypeptide(L)'
;MPRTRLSPRLGRRALFALLATVALMLGGTAVPAYAEPGEGGSKKLQDALELTAKGHIEAKAKLDNSKRRQTALTGELTVVEGRLVGLTAQVGEVAAQSYRAGRLSPVAMLLNTATPQTFLQRASDLELMAQRDSKRLRDLVEARQQAQQAKLAIDAEVREQQKQLAVMAKKKKEAEAALAEVSSGGSNGFSGGSSASAKPAPRNSDGSWPSESCSVKDPTTSGCITPRTLHALNQTQAAGYKRHVSCKRSGGGGEHPKGRACDFAAATNGFEDRNATGGDKAYGDSLAAWHVRNADRLGVLYVIWYRQIWHPGTGWRSYSGSGSPAASHTNHVHLSLY
;
A
#
# COMPACT_ATOMS: atom_id res chain seq x y z
N MET A 1 50.27 74.50 55.76
CA MET A 1 51.05 75.11 54.66
C MET A 1 52.12 74.13 54.19
N PRO A 2 52.50 74.13 52.90
CA PRO A 2 52.29 73.01 51.96
C PRO A 2 53.58 72.20 51.70
N ARG A 3 53.58 71.04 51.02
CA ARG A 3 53.72 70.98 49.55
C ARG A 3 53.80 69.54 49.00
N THR A 4 52.96 69.27 47.99
CA THR A 4 53.19 68.55 46.69
C THR A 4 53.89 67.18 46.66
N ARG A 5 53.20 66.09 46.27
CA ARG A 5 52.89 65.57 44.90
C ARG A 5 54.10 64.98 44.13
N LEU A 6 53.97 63.72 43.70
CA LEU A 6 54.05 63.25 42.29
C LEU A 6 53.95 61.71 42.19
N SER A 7 52.94 61.21 41.47
CA SER A 7 52.92 59.91 40.75
C SER A 7 53.64 60.09 39.38
N PRO A 8 53.93 59.10 38.49
CA PRO A 8 53.12 57.90 38.16
C PRO A 8 53.86 56.66 37.56
N ARG A 9 53.05 55.70 37.04
CA ARG A 9 53.32 54.66 35.98
C ARG A 9 53.98 53.34 36.44
N LEU A 10 53.69 52.15 35.90
CA LEU A 10 52.71 51.60 34.93
C LEU A 10 52.91 50.06 34.91
N GLY A 11 51.83 49.30 34.71
CA GLY A 11 51.84 47.96 34.09
C GLY A 11 52.16 46.76 35.00
N ARG A 12 51.67 45.54 34.78
CA ARG A 12 50.57 44.97 33.98
C ARG A 12 50.63 43.44 34.30
N ARG A 13 49.45 42.80 34.49
CA ARG A 13 49.19 41.33 34.32
C ARG A 13 49.77 40.43 35.44
N ALA A 14 49.13 39.38 35.97
CA ALA A 14 48.01 38.51 35.58
C ALA A 14 47.25 38.07 36.87
N LEU A 15 45.91 38.09 36.93
CA LEU A 15 44.93 37.07 36.53
C LEU A 15 45.09 35.66 37.17
N PHE A 16 44.23 35.44 38.20
CA PHE A 16 43.42 34.29 38.61
C PHE A 16 44.01 32.89 38.88
N ALA A 17 43.68 32.37 40.07
CA ALA A 17 42.72 31.26 40.21
C ALA A 17 42.21 31.19 41.67
N LEU A 18 40.91 31.39 41.89
CA LEU A 18 40.25 31.16 43.18
C LEU A 18 39.12 30.16 42.94
N LEU A 19 39.30 28.97 43.52
CA LEU A 19 38.35 27.87 43.51
C LEU A 19 37.10 28.23 44.32
N ALA A 20 35.93 28.08 43.70
CA ALA A 20 34.65 28.00 44.39
C ALA A 20 33.87 26.80 43.85
N THR A 21 33.92 25.69 44.59
CA THR A 21 33.06 24.53 44.39
C THR A 21 31.69 24.81 45.01
N VAL A 22 30.68 25.06 44.19
CA VAL A 22 29.27 25.02 44.60
C VAL A 22 28.67 23.74 44.01
N ALA A 23 28.40 22.78 44.89
CA ALA A 23 27.60 21.60 44.57
C ALA A 23 26.11 22.00 44.55
N LEU A 24 25.54 22.12 43.35
CA LEU A 24 24.09 22.21 43.16
C LEU A 24 23.57 20.84 42.74
N MET A 25 23.04 20.13 43.74
CA MET A 25 22.05 19.07 43.55
C MET A 25 20.73 19.73 43.10
N LEU A 26 20.39 19.63 41.83
CA LEU A 26 19.07 19.99 41.29
C LEU A 26 18.59 18.86 40.38
N GLY A 27 17.35 18.44 40.64
CA GLY A 27 16.76 17.20 40.18
C GLY A 27 16.74 16.98 38.67
N GLY A 28 16.75 15.70 38.29
CA GLY A 28 16.55 15.25 36.93
C GLY A 28 15.23 15.77 36.39
N THR A 29 15.32 16.80 35.55
CA THR A 29 14.32 17.03 34.53
C THR A 29 14.41 15.83 33.59
N ALA A 30 13.32 15.07 33.50
CA ALA A 30 13.20 14.03 32.49
C ALA A 30 13.39 14.70 31.12
N VAL A 31 14.59 14.53 30.54
CA VAL A 31 14.82 14.85 29.13
C VAL A 31 13.80 14.02 28.37
N PRO A 32 12.96 14.61 27.50
CA PRO A 32 12.01 13.83 26.74
C PRO A 32 12.78 12.75 25.99
N ALA A 33 12.50 11.49 26.32
CA ALA A 33 13.14 10.34 25.73
C ALA A 33 12.72 10.31 24.26
N TYR A 34 13.57 10.83 23.38
CA TYR A 34 13.43 10.67 21.95
C TYR A 34 14.45 9.63 21.50
N ALA A 35 14.07 8.72 20.61
CA ALA A 35 15.04 7.98 19.82
C ALA A 35 15.88 8.99 19.00
N GLU A 36 17.16 8.69 18.78
CA GLU A 36 18.09 9.55 18.04
C GLU A 36 17.51 10.04 16.68
N PRO A 37 17.92 11.21 16.18
CA PRO A 37 17.20 11.93 15.12
C PRO A 37 17.18 11.28 13.73
N GLY A 38 17.83 10.13 13.50
CA GLY A 38 17.88 9.49 12.18
C GLY A 38 17.31 8.06 12.17
N GLU A 39 16.60 7.70 11.09
CA GLU A 39 16.02 6.35 10.85
C GLU A 39 17.07 5.29 10.47
N GLY A 40 18.36 5.58 10.71
CA GLY A 40 19.48 4.79 10.22
C GLY A 40 19.76 4.96 8.73
N GLY A 41 20.97 4.60 8.31
CA GLY A 41 21.40 4.63 6.92
C GLY A 41 21.57 6.04 6.32
N SER A 42 21.92 6.08 5.03
CA SER A 42 22.07 7.34 4.30
C SER A 42 20.72 7.89 3.83
N LYS A 43 20.61 9.20 3.61
CA LYS A 43 19.41 9.80 2.98
C LYS A 43 19.07 9.13 1.65
N LYS A 44 20.09 8.79 0.85
CA LYS A 44 19.93 8.06 -0.42
C LYS A 44 19.26 6.71 -0.22
N LEU A 45 19.63 5.97 0.84
CA LEU A 45 18.99 4.70 1.17
C LEU A 45 17.53 4.90 1.58
N GLN A 46 17.25 5.87 2.45
CA GLN A 46 15.88 6.17 2.90
C GLN A 46 14.97 6.54 1.72
N ASP A 47 15.44 7.44 0.84
CA ASP A 47 14.70 7.86 -0.36
C ASP A 47 14.48 6.67 -1.32
N ALA A 48 15.46 5.75 -1.44
CA ALA A 48 15.33 4.54 -2.24
C ALA A 48 14.33 3.53 -1.65
N LEU A 49 14.32 3.33 -0.33
CA LEU A 49 13.36 2.48 0.37
C LEU A 49 11.94 3.02 0.22
N GLU A 50 11.74 4.33 0.38
CA GLU A 50 10.45 4.98 0.12
C GLU A 50 9.99 4.73 -1.33
N LEU A 51 10.82 5.07 -2.31
CA LEU A 51 10.47 4.99 -3.72
C LEU A 51 10.13 3.55 -4.15
N THR A 52 10.93 2.58 -3.70
CA THR A 52 10.74 1.17 -4.06
C THR A 52 9.55 0.55 -3.34
N ALA A 53 9.29 0.93 -2.08
CA ALA A 53 8.11 0.50 -1.34
C ALA A 53 6.83 1.04 -1.99
N LYS A 54 6.78 2.35 -2.27
CA LYS A 54 5.63 2.98 -2.95
C LYS A 54 5.34 2.33 -4.28
N GLY A 55 6.37 2.19 -5.14
CA GLY A 55 6.23 1.55 -6.44
C GLY A 55 5.77 0.09 -6.36
N HIS A 56 6.22 -0.66 -5.35
CA HIS A 56 5.77 -2.04 -5.14
C HIS A 56 4.30 -2.08 -4.68
N ILE A 57 3.92 -1.25 -3.72
CA ILE A 57 2.56 -1.16 -3.18
C ILE A 57 1.56 -0.77 -4.28
N GLU A 58 1.88 0.25 -5.07
CA GLU A 58 1.04 0.69 -6.19
C GLU A 58 0.90 -0.40 -7.26
N ALA A 59 2.00 -1.05 -7.65
CA ALA A 59 1.97 -2.12 -8.65
C ALA A 59 1.15 -3.32 -8.16
N LYS A 60 1.28 -3.68 -6.88
CA LYS A 60 0.46 -4.72 -6.25
C LYS A 60 -1.03 -4.36 -6.26
N ALA A 61 -1.38 -3.12 -5.91
CA ALA A 61 -2.78 -2.67 -5.93
C ALA A 61 -3.38 -2.74 -7.34
N LYS A 62 -2.61 -2.31 -8.37
CA LYS A 62 -3.01 -2.42 -9.78
C LYS A 62 -3.18 -3.88 -10.22
N LEU A 63 -2.26 -4.75 -9.83
CA LEU A 63 -2.34 -6.20 -10.10
C LEU A 63 -3.60 -6.81 -9.49
N ASP A 64 -3.88 -6.54 -8.21
CA ASP A 64 -5.04 -7.09 -7.50
C ASP A 64 -6.37 -6.57 -8.08
N ASN A 65 -6.42 -5.28 -8.46
CA ASN A 65 -7.56 -4.71 -9.20
C ASN A 65 -7.76 -5.37 -10.56
N SER A 66 -6.69 -5.57 -11.31
CA SER A 66 -6.75 -6.22 -12.63
C SER A 66 -7.26 -7.65 -12.54
N LYS A 67 -6.83 -8.41 -11.53
CA LYS A 67 -7.35 -9.76 -11.25
C LYS A 67 -8.85 -9.77 -10.92
N ARG A 68 -9.32 -8.80 -10.14
CA ARG A 68 -10.76 -8.65 -9.85
C ARG A 68 -11.56 -8.37 -11.12
N ARG A 69 -11.09 -7.44 -11.96
CA ARG A 69 -11.74 -7.13 -13.25
C ARG A 69 -11.72 -8.31 -14.21
N GLN A 70 -10.60 -9.03 -14.32
CA GLN A 70 -10.49 -10.25 -15.11
C GLN A 70 -11.53 -11.29 -14.68
N THR A 71 -11.71 -11.48 -13.36
CA THR A 71 -12.69 -12.42 -12.82
C THR A 71 -14.12 -12.00 -13.17
N ALA A 72 -14.45 -10.71 -13.02
CA ALA A 72 -15.75 -10.17 -13.40
C ALA A 72 -16.04 -10.35 -14.90
N LEU A 73 -15.10 -9.98 -15.77
CA LEU A 73 -15.21 -10.13 -17.22
C LEU A 73 -15.33 -11.59 -17.65
N THR A 74 -14.67 -12.50 -16.95
CA THR A 74 -14.79 -13.95 -17.20
C THR A 74 -16.19 -14.46 -16.85
N GLY A 75 -16.78 -13.95 -15.76
CA GLY A 75 -18.17 -14.19 -15.42
C GLY A 75 -19.13 -13.69 -16.51
N GLU A 76 -18.95 -12.46 -16.97
CA GLU A 76 -19.75 -11.88 -18.07
C GLU A 76 -19.61 -12.70 -19.36
N LEU A 77 -18.38 -13.09 -19.73
CA LEU A 77 -18.13 -13.91 -20.90
C LEU A 77 -18.86 -15.26 -20.81
N THR A 78 -18.85 -15.91 -19.65
CA THR A 78 -19.55 -17.18 -19.42
C THR A 78 -21.05 -17.04 -19.67
N VAL A 79 -21.65 -15.94 -19.22
CA VAL A 79 -23.08 -15.64 -19.46
C VAL A 79 -23.35 -15.45 -20.95
N VAL A 80 -22.52 -14.68 -21.65
CA VAL A 80 -22.67 -14.43 -23.09
C VAL A 80 -22.47 -15.72 -23.90
N GLU A 81 -21.51 -16.56 -23.53
CA GLU A 81 -21.28 -17.86 -24.17
C GLU A 81 -22.48 -18.80 -23.99
N GLY A 82 -23.12 -18.81 -22.82
CA GLY A 82 -24.39 -19.51 -22.62
C GLY A 82 -25.51 -19.01 -23.54
N ARG A 83 -25.65 -17.68 -23.68
CA ARG A 83 -26.61 -17.06 -24.61
C ARG A 83 -26.30 -17.40 -26.07
N LEU A 84 -25.03 -17.47 -26.44
CA LEU A 84 -24.59 -17.85 -27.79
C LEU A 84 -25.00 -19.27 -28.17
N VAL A 85 -24.89 -20.24 -27.25
CA VAL A 85 -25.34 -21.61 -27.49
C VAL A 85 -26.84 -21.63 -27.82
N GLY A 86 -27.66 -20.97 -26.99
CA GLY A 86 -29.10 -20.89 -27.21
C GLY A 86 -29.49 -20.18 -28.51
N LEU A 87 -28.88 -19.04 -28.81
CA LEU A 87 -29.16 -18.29 -30.04
C LEU A 87 -28.70 -19.04 -31.30
N THR A 88 -27.58 -19.76 -31.22
CA THR A 88 -27.07 -20.58 -32.33
C THR A 88 -28.04 -21.71 -32.64
N ALA A 89 -28.60 -22.37 -31.61
CA ALA A 89 -29.62 -23.40 -31.80
C ALA A 89 -30.89 -22.82 -32.48
N GLN A 90 -31.39 -21.68 -31.99
CA GLN A 90 -32.59 -21.03 -32.58
C GLN A 90 -32.37 -20.61 -34.04
N VAL A 91 -31.21 -20.05 -34.38
CA VAL A 91 -30.88 -19.70 -35.77
C VAL A 91 -30.71 -20.96 -36.63
N GLY A 92 -30.17 -22.03 -36.07
CA GLY A 92 -30.09 -23.34 -36.72
C GLY A 92 -31.46 -23.92 -37.08
N GLU A 93 -32.46 -23.77 -36.21
CA GLU A 93 -33.85 -24.17 -36.50
C GLU A 93 -34.44 -23.38 -37.68
N VAL A 94 -34.24 -22.05 -37.70
CA VAL A 94 -34.68 -21.19 -38.81
C VAL A 94 -34.03 -21.64 -40.13
N ALA A 95 -32.72 -21.89 -40.11
CA ALA A 95 -31.99 -22.38 -41.29
C ALA A 95 -32.50 -23.76 -41.76
N ALA A 96 -32.75 -24.68 -40.82
CA ALA A 96 -33.26 -26.01 -41.14
C ALA A 96 -34.69 -25.97 -41.71
N GLN A 97 -35.56 -25.11 -41.18
CA GLN A 97 -36.91 -24.90 -41.71
C GLN A 97 -36.87 -24.31 -43.13
N SER A 98 -36.04 -23.29 -43.33
CA SER A 98 -35.83 -22.69 -44.66
C SER A 98 -35.31 -23.72 -45.67
N TYR A 99 -34.38 -24.58 -45.26
CA TYR A 99 -33.85 -25.66 -46.09
C TYR A 99 -34.92 -26.72 -46.44
N ARG A 100 -35.71 -27.17 -45.46
CA ARG A 100 -36.76 -28.20 -45.65
C ARG A 100 -37.93 -27.70 -46.50
N ALA A 101 -38.32 -26.44 -46.36
CA ALA A 101 -39.35 -25.83 -47.19
C ALA A 101 -38.94 -25.75 -48.68
N GLY A 102 -37.63 -25.80 -48.97
CA GLY A 102 -37.11 -25.83 -50.33
C GLY A 102 -37.45 -24.58 -51.14
N ARG A 103 -37.33 -24.65 -52.47
CA ARG A 103 -37.60 -23.53 -53.41
C ARG A 103 -39.06 -23.04 -53.45
N LEU A 104 -39.97 -23.56 -52.61
CA LEU A 104 -41.31 -22.99 -52.44
C LEU A 104 -41.16 -21.65 -51.71
N SER A 105 -40.95 -20.59 -52.49
CA SER A 105 -40.82 -19.23 -51.98
C SER A 105 -42.04 -18.89 -51.12
N PRO A 106 -41.89 -18.10 -50.05
CA PRO A 106 -43.02 -17.50 -49.33
C PRO A 106 -44.02 -16.83 -50.28
N VAL A 107 -43.53 -16.32 -51.42
CA VAL A 107 -44.36 -15.81 -52.53
C VAL A 107 -45.27 -16.88 -53.13
N ALA A 108 -44.79 -18.12 -53.33
CA ALA A 108 -45.62 -19.24 -53.80
C ALA A 108 -46.70 -19.65 -52.78
N MET A 109 -46.41 -19.58 -51.47
CA MET A 109 -47.41 -19.82 -50.42
C MET A 109 -48.49 -18.74 -50.37
N LEU A 110 -48.12 -17.49 -50.66
CA LEU A 110 -49.04 -16.37 -50.76
C LEU A 110 -49.89 -16.44 -52.03
N LEU A 111 -49.33 -16.85 -53.17
CA LEU A 111 -50.06 -16.97 -54.44
C LEU A 111 -51.06 -18.14 -54.47
N ASN A 112 -50.90 -19.14 -53.61
CA ASN A 112 -51.79 -20.30 -53.50
C ASN A 112 -52.91 -20.09 -52.44
N THR A 113 -53.62 -18.95 -52.50
CA THR A 113 -54.73 -18.61 -51.60
C THR A 113 -56.03 -18.39 -52.36
N ALA A 114 -57.13 -18.96 -51.88
CA ALA A 114 -58.43 -18.92 -52.55
C ALA A 114 -59.23 -17.61 -52.37
N THR A 115 -58.85 -16.74 -51.41
CA THR A 115 -59.60 -15.51 -51.10
C THR A 115 -58.66 -14.36 -50.68
N PRO A 116 -59.03 -13.08 -50.91
CA PRO A 116 -58.24 -11.93 -50.46
C PRO A 116 -57.95 -11.88 -48.96
N GLN A 117 -58.90 -12.31 -48.12
CA GLN A 117 -58.74 -12.31 -46.66
C GLN A 117 -57.65 -13.31 -46.20
N THR A 118 -57.64 -14.53 -46.75
CA THR A 118 -56.61 -15.53 -46.43
C THR A 118 -55.23 -15.14 -46.94
N PHE A 119 -55.15 -14.41 -48.04
CA PHE A 119 -53.91 -13.80 -48.51
C PHE A 119 -53.34 -12.81 -47.47
N LEU A 120 -54.13 -11.83 -47.03
CA LEU A 120 -53.69 -10.82 -46.06
C LEU A 120 -53.26 -11.44 -44.72
N GLN A 121 -53.97 -12.47 -44.26
CA GLN A 121 -53.62 -13.15 -43.01
C GLN A 121 -52.27 -13.89 -43.13
N ARG A 122 -52.07 -14.67 -44.21
CA ARG A 122 -50.78 -15.34 -44.45
C ARG A 122 -49.63 -14.35 -44.63
N ALA A 123 -49.87 -13.21 -45.29
CA ALA A 123 -48.87 -12.17 -45.45
C ALA A 123 -48.45 -11.58 -44.09
N SER A 124 -49.41 -11.33 -43.20
CA SER A 124 -49.15 -10.82 -41.84
C SER A 124 -48.38 -11.83 -40.99
N ASP A 125 -48.74 -13.11 -41.06
CA ASP A 125 -48.04 -14.19 -40.34
C ASP A 125 -46.60 -14.34 -40.81
N LEU A 126 -46.38 -14.26 -42.13
CA LEU A 126 -45.04 -14.33 -42.72
C LEU A 126 -44.16 -13.15 -42.30
N GLU A 127 -44.72 -11.94 -42.27
CA GLU A 127 -44.02 -10.75 -41.78
C GLU A 127 -43.61 -10.90 -40.31
N LEU A 128 -44.51 -11.40 -39.45
CA LEU A 128 -44.19 -11.66 -38.04
C LEU A 128 -43.05 -12.67 -37.89
N MET A 129 -43.06 -13.74 -38.70
CA MET A 129 -41.98 -14.73 -38.72
C MET A 129 -40.65 -14.09 -39.16
N ALA A 130 -40.66 -13.30 -40.24
CA ALA A 130 -39.48 -12.61 -40.75
C ALA A 130 -38.89 -11.63 -39.72
N GLN A 131 -39.74 -10.88 -39.01
CA GLN A 131 -39.30 -9.97 -37.95
C GLN A 131 -38.66 -10.72 -36.78
N ARG A 132 -39.27 -11.83 -36.35
CA ARG A 132 -38.74 -12.68 -35.27
C ARG A 132 -37.40 -13.28 -35.66
N ASP A 133 -37.28 -13.83 -36.87
CA ASP A 133 -36.06 -14.48 -37.33
C ASP A 133 -34.93 -13.47 -37.57
N SER A 134 -35.27 -12.28 -38.08
CA SER A 134 -34.34 -11.15 -38.17
C SER A 134 -33.85 -10.70 -36.79
N LYS A 135 -34.73 -10.68 -35.78
CA LYS A 135 -34.34 -10.37 -34.40
C LYS A 135 -33.36 -11.41 -33.85
N ARG A 136 -33.62 -12.70 -34.03
CA ARG A 136 -32.73 -13.80 -33.58
C ARG A 136 -31.34 -13.69 -34.22
N LEU A 137 -31.26 -13.39 -35.51
CA LEU A 137 -30.00 -13.16 -36.20
C LEU A 137 -29.25 -11.95 -35.63
N ARG A 138 -29.92 -10.82 -35.41
CA ARG A 138 -29.32 -9.64 -34.78
C ARG A 138 -28.82 -9.94 -33.37
N ASP A 139 -29.64 -10.58 -32.54
CA ASP A 139 -29.28 -10.96 -31.17
C ASP A 139 -28.04 -11.88 -31.17
N LEU A 140 -27.93 -12.81 -32.13
CA LEU A 140 -26.77 -13.70 -32.28
C LEU A 140 -25.51 -12.93 -32.66
N VAL A 141 -25.60 -12.03 -33.63
CA VAL A 141 -24.47 -11.19 -34.06
C VAL A 141 -24.00 -10.31 -32.90
N GLU A 142 -24.92 -9.66 -32.19
CA GLU A 142 -24.62 -8.83 -31.03
C GLU A 142 -23.94 -9.63 -29.92
N ALA A 143 -24.47 -10.80 -29.58
CA ALA A 143 -23.87 -11.68 -28.57
C ALA A 143 -22.47 -12.15 -28.98
N ARG A 144 -22.22 -12.41 -30.28
CA ARG A 144 -20.88 -12.76 -30.77
C ARG A 144 -19.91 -11.60 -30.61
N GLN A 145 -20.35 -10.38 -30.92
CA GLN A 145 -19.55 -9.18 -30.75
C GLN A 145 -19.25 -8.94 -29.26
N GLN A 146 -20.23 -9.07 -28.38
CA GLN A 146 -20.05 -8.94 -26.93
C GLN A 146 -19.03 -9.97 -26.40
N ALA A 147 -19.14 -11.24 -26.79
CA ALA A 147 -18.18 -12.26 -26.40
C ALA A 147 -16.76 -11.93 -26.87
N GLN A 148 -16.61 -11.45 -28.11
CA GLN A 148 -15.30 -11.05 -28.64
C GLN A 148 -14.70 -9.87 -27.86
N GLN A 149 -15.51 -8.85 -27.53
CA GLN A 149 -15.04 -7.71 -26.75
C GLN A 149 -14.65 -8.11 -25.32
N ALA A 150 -15.44 -8.98 -24.68
CA ALA A 150 -15.13 -9.52 -23.36
C ALA A 150 -13.79 -10.29 -23.38
N LYS A 151 -13.55 -11.12 -24.40
CA LYS A 151 -12.26 -11.82 -24.58
C LYS A 151 -11.09 -10.84 -24.70
N LEU A 152 -11.21 -9.81 -25.54
CA LEU A 152 -10.17 -8.79 -25.71
C LEU A 152 -9.90 -8.01 -24.40
N ALA A 153 -10.95 -7.73 -23.63
CA ALA A 153 -10.82 -7.06 -22.34
C ALA A 153 -10.12 -7.95 -21.30
N ILE A 154 -10.46 -9.25 -21.25
CA ILE A 154 -9.76 -10.24 -20.40
C ILE A 154 -8.27 -10.30 -20.78
N ASP A 155 -7.95 -10.39 -22.06
CA ASP A 155 -6.56 -10.42 -22.54
C ASP A 155 -5.80 -9.13 -22.17
N ALA A 156 -6.47 -7.98 -22.19
CA ALA A 156 -5.89 -6.71 -21.76
C ALA A 156 -5.58 -6.71 -20.26
N GLU A 157 -6.47 -7.25 -19.42
CA GLU A 157 -6.20 -7.41 -18.00
C GLU A 157 -5.02 -8.37 -17.77
N VAL A 158 -4.93 -9.50 -18.49
CA VAL A 158 -3.77 -10.42 -18.36
C VAL A 158 -2.45 -9.71 -18.69
N ARG A 159 -2.41 -8.89 -19.75
CA ARG A 159 -1.21 -8.10 -20.08
C ARG A 159 -0.87 -7.08 -18.99
N GLU A 160 -1.87 -6.41 -18.42
CA GLU A 160 -1.67 -5.49 -17.31
C GLU A 160 -1.12 -6.22 -16.07
N GLN A 161 -1.62 -7.41 -15.75
CA GLN A 161 -1.09 -8.24 -14.65
C GLN A 161 0.39 -8.59 -14.86
N GLN A 162 0.76 -9.03 -16.07
CA GLN A 162 2.16 -9.33 -16.41
C GLN A 162 3.06 -8.11 -16.27
N LYS A 163 2.60 -6.94 -16.72
CA LYS A 163 3.30 -5.67 -16.57
C LYS A 163 3.49 -5.31 -15.10
N GLN A 164 2.47 -5.43 -14.26
CA GLN A 164 2.59 -5.10 -12.84
C GLN A 164 3.50 -6.08 -12.09
N LEU A 165 3.50 -7.37 -12.44
CA LEU A 165 4.48 -8.33 -11.93
C LEU A 165 5.91 -7.94 -12.30
N ALA A 166 6.15 -7.48 -13.53
CA ALA A 166 7.46 -6.99 -13.95
C ALA A 166 7.89 -5.73 -13.18
N VAL A 167 6.95 -4.79 -12.93
CA VAL A 167 7.21 -3.61 -12.10
C VAL A 167 7.57 -4.02 -10.66
N MET A 168 6.80 -4.91 -10.05
CA MET A 168 7.09 -5.41 -8.69
C MET A 168 8.45 -6.09 -8.62
N ALA A 169 8.81 -6.90 -9.62
CA ALA A 169 10.12 -7.54 -9.70
C ALA A 169 11.27 -6.51 -9.85
N LYS A 170 11.05 -5.45 -10.65
CA LYS A 170 12.01 -4.35 -10.79
C LYS A 170 12.20 -3.61 -9.47
N LYS A 171 11.10 -3.26 -8.78
CA LYS A 171 11.14 -2.57 -7.47
C LYS A 171 11.78 -3.42 -6.38
N LYS A 172 11.57 -4.74 -6.41
CA LYS A 172 12.30 -5.67 -5.54
C LYS A 172 13.81 -5.60 -5.78
N LYS A 173 14.26 -5.68 -7.04
CA LYS A 173 15.70 -5.61 -7.38
C LYS A 173 16.32 -4.26 -6.98
N GLU A 174 15.63 -3.15 -7.23
CA GLU A 174 16.07 -1.81 -6.82
C GLU A 174 16.19 -1.72 -5.29
N ALA A 175 15.23 -2.26 -4.54
CA ALA A 175 15.28 -2.29 -3.08
C ALA A 175 16.42 -3.18 -2.54
N GLU A 176 16.65 -4.35 -3.15
CA GLU A 176 17.77 -5.23 -2.78
C GLU A 176 19.12 -4.57 -3.06
N ALA A 177 19.26 -3.87 -4.19
CA ALA A 177 20.46 -3.11 -4.51
C ALA A 177 20.71 -1.96 -3.52
N ALA A 178 19.66 -1.23 -3.12
CA ALA A 178 19.77 -0.19 -2.11
C ALA A 178 20.19 -0.76 -0.75
N LEU A 179 19.63 -1.91 -0.36
CA LEU A 179 19.92 -2.57 0.91
C LEU A 179 21.31 -3.24 0.94
N ALA A 180 21.93 -3.54 -0.20
CA ALA A 180 23.20 -4.27 -0.26
C ALA A 180 24.35 -3.57 0.48
N GLU A 181 24.31 -2.24 0.62
CA GLU A 181 25.33 -1.47 1.36
C GLU A 181 25.19 -1.62 2.88
N VAL A 182 23.99 -1.95 3.38
CA VAL A 182 23.66 -1.97 4.81
C VAL A 182 23.10 -3.32 5.29
N SER A 183 23.14 -4.34 4.43
CA SER A 183 22.55 -5.64 4.70
C SER A 183 23.55 -6.74 4.35
N SER A 184 23.75 -7.67 5.28
CA SER A 184 24.46 -8.92 5.03
C SER A 184 23.55 -10.02 4.45
N GLY A 185 22.31 -9.69 4.05
CA GLY A 185 21.40 -10.62 3.38
C GLY A 185 20.05 -10.83 4.07
N GLY A 186 19.36 -11.90 3.67
CA GLY A 186 18.06 -12.33 4.20
C GLY A 186 18.09 -12.64 5.69
N SER A 187 16.98 -12.38 6.38
CA SER A 187 16.80 -12.73 7.78
C SER A 187 15.42 -13.34 8.03
N ASN A 188 15.30 -14.14 9.08
CA ASN A 188 14.08 -14.89 9.39
C ASN A 188 12.94 -14.02 9.92
N GLY A 189 13.20 -12.73 10.19
CA GLY A 189 12.22 -11.81 10.74
C GLY A 189 11.83 -12.17 12.16
N PHE A 190 10.59 -11.84 12.49
CA PHE A 190 10.01 -12.01 13.83
C PHE A 190 8.65 -12.69 13.72
N SER A 191 8.28 -13.40 14.78
CA SER A 191 7.01 -14.14 14.85
C SER A 191 6.24 -13.77 16.11
N GLY A 192 4.98 -14.22 16.17
CA GLY A 192 4.07 -13.91 17.26
C GLY A 192 3.34 -12.57 17.11
N GLY A 193 2.78 -12.10 18.22
CA GLY A 193 1.97 -10.90 18.27
C GLY A 193 0.49 -11.10 18.01
N SER A 194 -0.28 -10.03 18.22
CA SER A 194 -1.74 -10.09 18.23
C SER A 194 -2.27 -10.70 16.93
N SER A 195 -3.25 -11.60 17.03
CA SER A 195 -3.98 -12.14 15.88
C SER A 195 -5.00 -11.14 15.33
N ALA A 196 -5.29 -10.07 16.08
CA ALA A 196 -6.20 -9.02 15.66
C ALA A 196 -5.66 -8.30 14.42
N SER A 197 -6.47 -8.26 13.37
CA SER A 197 -6.16 -7.47 12.19
C SER A 197 -6.54 -6.01 12.40
N ALA A 198 -5.68 -5.09 11.97
CA ALA A 198 -5.96 -3.65 11.95
C ALA A 198 -7.18 -3.34 11.08
N LYS A 199 -7.99 -2.35 11.41
CA LYS A 199 -8.95 -1.81 10.43
C LYS A 199 -8.17 -1.22 9.25
N PRO A 200 -8.55 -1.50 7.98
CA PRO A 200 -7.85 -0.90 6.83
C PRO A 200 -7.93 0.62 6.87
N ALA A 201 -6.83 1.30 6.57
CA ALA A 201 -6.83 2.73 6.36
C ALA A 201 -7.63 3.08 5.08
N PRO A 202 -8.26 4.26 5.01
CA PRO A 202 -9.01 4.69 3.84
C PRO A 202 -8.17 4.67 2.56
N ARG A 203 -8.77 4.24 1.45
CA ARG A 203 -8.18 4.22 0.12
C ARG A 203 -9.05 5.02 -0.85
N ASN A 204 -8.46 5.45 -1.95
CA ASN A 204 -9.20 6.03 -3.07
C ASN A 204 -10.15 5.00 -3.69
N SER A 205 -11.11 5.46 -4.50
CA SER A 205 -12.07 4.58 -5.18
C SER A 205 -11.41 3.56 -6.13
N ASP A 206 -10.24 3.91 -6.66
CA ASP A 206 -9.41 3.03 -7.48
C ASP A 206 -8.53 2.06 -6.66
N GLY A 207 -8.63 2.09 -5.33
CA GLY A 207 -7.86 1.27 -4.40
C GLY A 207 -6.43 1.75 -4.13
N SER A 208 -5.99 2.86 -4.75
CA SER A 208 -4.71 3.48 -4.45
C SER A 208 -4.71 4.17 -3.08
N TRP A 209 -3.53 4.40 -2.52
CA TRP A 209 -3.39 5.18 -1.30
C TRP A 209 -3.49 6.68 -1.63
N PRO A 210 -4.28 7.46 -0.87
CA PRO A 210 -4.30 8.90 -1.03
C PRO A 210 -2.94 9.51 -0.69
N SER A 211 -2.57 10.58 -1.42
CA SER A 211 -1.44 11.41 -1.02
C SER A 211 -1.84 12.19 0.23
N GLU A 212 -1.06 12.05 1.30
CA GLU A 212 -1.35 12.69 2.58
C GLU A 212 -0.16 13.53 3.03
N SER A 213 -0.46 14.70 3.56
CA SER A 213 0.52 15.58 4.18
C SER A 213 0.36 15.58 5.71
N CYS A 214 1.41 16.06 6.37
CA CYS A 214 1.43 16.37 7.79
C CYS A 214 0.33 17.40 8.13
N SER A 215 -0.81 16.92 8.60
CA SER A 215 -2.06 17.71 8.69
C SER A 215 -2.85 17.47 9.97
N VAL A 216 -2.53 16.40 10.72
CA VAL A 216 -3.18 16.09 11.98
C VAL A 216 -2.19 16.30 13.11
N LYS A 217 -2.64 16.90 14.23
CA LYS A 217 -1.79 17.08 15.41
C LYS A 217 -1.25 15.73 15.88
N ASP A 218 0.06 15.63 16.05
CA ASP A 218 0.69 14.43 16.60
C ASP A 218 0.31 14.29 18.08
N PRO A 219 -0.32 13.17 18.51
CA PRO A 219 -0.63 12.94 19.92
C PRO A 219 0.59 12.47 20.73
N THR A 220 1.72 12.18 20.08
CA THR A 220 2.91 11.58 20.70
C THR A 220 4.05 12.58 20.92
N THR A 221 4.15 13.62 20.09
CA THR A 221 5.18 14.68 20.19
C THR A 221 4.61 16.05 19.82
N SER A 222 5.47 17.07 19.71
CA SER A 222 5.08 18.36 19.13
C SER A 222 5.13 18.32 17.61
N GLY A 223 4.02 18.61 16.93
CA GLY A 223 3.97 18.80 15.49
C GLY A 223 2.73 18.16 14.85
N CYS A 224 2.90 17.67 13.63
CA CYS A 224 1.86 16.97 12.89
C CYS A 224 2.33 15.61 12.37
N ILE A 225 1.36 14.75 12.10
CA ILE A 225 1.49 13.49 11.39
C ILE A 225 0.43 13.42 10.28
N THR A 226 0.57 12.45 9.38
CA THR A 226 -0.48 12.18 8.39
C THR A 226 -1.68 11.48 9.04
N PRO A 227 -2.89 11.60 8.47
CA PRO A 227 -4.06 10.82 8.89
C PRO A 227 -3.78 9.31 8.97
N ARG A 228 -3.00 8.75 8.03
CA ARG A 228 -2.61 7.34 8.03
C ARG A 228 -1.69 6.98 9.18
N THR A 229 -0.75 7.84 9.55
CA THR A 229 0.11 7.64 10.72
C THR A 229 -0.70 7.64 12.01
N LEU A 230 -1.66 8.57 12.13
CA LEU A 230 -2.58 8.55 13.27
C LEU A 230 -3.42 7.27 13.30
N HIS A 231 -3.94 6.83 12.14
CA HIS A 231 -4.69 5.59 12.02
C HIS A 231 -3.85 4.38 12.45
N ALA A 232 -2.62 4.26 11.93
CA ALA A 232 -1.71 3.19 12.30
C ALA A 232 -1.41 3.18 13.80
N LEU A 233 -1.08 4.33 14.38
CA LEU A 233 -0.88 4.48 15.83
C LEU A 233 -2.09 3.96 16.63
N ASN A 234 -3.30 4.40 16.25
CA ASN A 234 -4.53 3.99 16.92
C ASN A 234 -4.80 2.48 16.78
N GLN A 235 -4.54 1.89 15.62
CA GLN A 235 -4.69 0.45 15.42
C GLN A 235 -3.65 -0.35 16.20
N THR A 236 -2.41 0.13 16.26
CA THR A 236 -1.34 -0.49 17.05
C THR A 236 -1.70 -0.48 18.55
N GLN A 237 -2.20 0.63 19.08
CA GLN A 237 -2.67 0.73 20.46
C GLN A 237 -3.90 -0.15 20.73
N ALA A 238 -4.84 -0.21 19.79
CA ALA A 238 -6.02 -1.08 19.88
C ALA A 238 -5.64 -2.57 19.88
N ALA A 239 -4.55 -2.94 19.21
CA ALA A 239 -4.00 -4.29 19.22
C ALA A 239 -3.25 -4.65 20.52
N GLY A 240 -3.15 -3.72 21.49
CA GLY A 240 -2.56 -3.94 22.82
C GLY A 240 -1.15 -3.36 22.99
N TYR A 241 -0.57 -2.77 21.94
CA TYR A 241 0.78 -2.22 21.98
C TYR A 241 0.75 -0.75 22.42
N LYS A 242 0.81 -0.54 23.74
CA LYS A 242 0.58 0.76 24.40
C LYS A 242 1.82 1.39 25.05
N ARG A 243 3.01 0.80 24.83
CA ARG A 243 4.27 1.41 25.30
C ARG A 243 4.51 2.76 24.62
N HIS A 244 5.42 3.55 25.17
CA HIS A 244 5.71 4.89 24.70
C HIS A 244 6.01 4.93 23.20
N VAL A 245 5.54 5.98 22.51
CA VAL A 245 5.68 6.15 21.06
C VAL A 245 6.15 7.58 20.78
N SER A 246 6.95 7.77 19.74
CA SER A 246 7.34 9.08 19.21
C SER A 246 7.23 9.08 17.68
N CYS A 247 6.35 9.91 17.12
CA CYS A 247 6.09 9.93 15.67
C CYS A 247 6.75 11.10 14.92
N LYS A 248 6.52 12.36 15.31
CA LYS A 248 7.08 13.52 14.59
C LYS A 248 8.39 14.01 15.20
N ARG A 249 9.35 14.30 14.31
CA ARG A 249 10.60 15.04 14.60
C ARG A 249 10.81 16.08 13.49
N SER A 250 11.30 17.27 13.81
CA SER A 250 11.52 18.36 12.82
C SER A 250 12.85 18.25 12.07
N GLY A 251 13.82 17.51 12.61
CA GLY A 251 15.11 17.22 11.99
C GLY A 251 15.28 15.72 11.69
N GLY A 252 16.37 15.39 11.00
CA GLY A 252 16.63 14.05 10.49
C GLY A 252 16.25 13.88 9.02
N GLY A 253 16.68 12.78 8.42
CA GLY A 253 16.19 12.30 7.12
C GLY A 253 14.94 11.43 7.28
N GLY A 254 14.43 10.91 6.16
CA GLY A 254 13.41 9.87 6.20
C GLY A 254 11.97 10.37 6.40
N GLU A 255 11.20 9.58 7.13
CA GLU A 255 9.74 9.65 7.23
C GLU A 255 9.23 10.39 8.47
N HIS A 256 9.99 10.46 9.56
CA HIS A 256 9.66 11.26 10.75
C HIS A 256 9.42 12.74 10.41
N PRO A 257 10.28 13.46 9.64
CA PRO A 257 10.03 14.85 9.26
C PRO A 257 8.80 15.02 8.38
N LYS A 258 8.36 13.97 7.69
CA LYS A 258 7.15 13.98 6.85
C LYS A 258 5.87 13.68 7.66
N GLY A 259 6.01 13.28 8.93
CA GLY A 259 4.89 12.84 9.77
C GLY A 259 4.38 11.44 9.39
N ARG A 260 5.25 10.63 8.77
CA ARG A 260 4.95 9.32 8.19
C ARG A 260 5.66 8.17 8.89
N ALA A 261 6.21 8.41 10.08
CA ALA A 261 6.81 7.37 10.88
C ALA A 261 6.47 7.47 12.37
N CYS A 262 6.60 6.34 13.05
CA CYS A 262 6.51 6.24 14.51
C CYS A 262 7.54 5.23 15.03
N ASP A 263 8.25 5.62 16.09
CA ASP A 263 9.07 4.71 16.88
C ASP A 263 8.30 4.28 18.10
N PHE A 264 8.14 2.96 18.26
CA PHE A 264 7.44 2.33 19.38
C PHE A 264 8.48 1.73 20.33
N ALA A 265 8.61 2.31 21.52
CA ALA A 265 9.57 1.85 22.52
C ALA A 265 9.35 0.37 22.83
N ALA A 266 10.45 -0.38 22.84
CA ALA A 266 10.43 -1.76 23.28
C ALA A 266 10.31 -1.82 24.79
N ALA A 267 10.94 -0.93 25.57
CA ALA A 267 10.83 -0.95 27.03
C ALA A 267 9.59 -0.20 27.56
N THR A 268 9.17 -0.51 28.79
CA THR A 268 8.04 0.17 29.43
C THR A 268 8.34 1.62 29.79
N ASN A 269 9.60 1.94 30.06
CA ASN A 269 10.03 3.28 30.47
C ASN A 269 10.50 4.16 29.29
N GLY A 270 10.05 3.85 28.07
CA GLY A 270 10.40 4.61 26.88
C GLY A 270 11.66 4.12 26.17
N PHE A 271 12.36 5.03 25.50
CA PHE A 271 13.55 4.72 24.70
C PHE A 271 14.80 4.62 25.58
N GLU A 272 14.90 3.54 26.35
CA GLU A 272 16.07 3.28 27.18
C GLU A 272 17.33 3.07 26.34
N ASP A 273 18.48 3.59 26.80
CA ASP A 273 19.78 3.43 26.13
C ASP A 273 20.39 2.04 26.40
N ARG A 274 19.63 1.00 26.09
CA ARG A 274 20.06 -0.41 26.15
C ARG A 274 19.32 -1.23 25.12
N ASN A 275 19.95 -2.31 24.65
CA ASN A 275 19.27 -3.28 23.80
C ASN A 275 18.09 -3.89 24.57
N ALA A 276 16.94 -4.02 23.91
CA ALA A 276 15.81 -4.74 24.48
C ALA A 276 16.23 -6.21 24.71
N THR A 277 15.92 -6.72 25.89
CA THR A 277 16.14 -8.12 26.28
C THR A 277 14.89 -8.68 26.93
N GLY A 278 14.83 -10.00 27.12
CA GLY A 278 13.70 -10.67 27.78
C GLY A 278 12.33 -10.24 27.24
N GLY A 279 11.45 -9.81 28.15
CA GLY A 279 10.09 -9.39 27.83
C GLY A 279 10.00 -8.18 26.88
N ASP A 280 10.96 -7.27 26.91
CA ASP A 280 10.97 -6.10 26.02
C ASP A 280 11.30 -6.50 24.59
N LYS A 281 12.24 -7.44 24.44
CA LYS A 281 12.52 -7.99 23.12
C LYS A 281 11.34 -8.79 22.59
N ALA A 282 10.71 -9.62 23.43
CA ALA A 282 9.51 -10.36 23.05
C ALA A 282 8.36 -9.44 22.62
N TYR A 283 8.18 -8.30 23.30
CA TYR A 283 7.23 -7.26 22.92
C TYR A 283 7.57 -6.65 21.55
N GLY A 284 8.83 -6.27 21.32
CA GLY A 284 9.26 -5.71 20.04
C GLY A 284 9.15 -6.70 18.88
N ASP A 285 9.54 -7.97 19.07
CA ASP A 285 9.41 -9.04 18.08
C ASP A 285 7.93 -9.22 17.65
N SER A 286 7.05 -9.28 18.66
CA SER A 286 5.59 -9.36 18.52
C SER A 286 5.00 -8.15 17.76
N LEU A 287 5.43 -6.94 18.12
CA LEU A 287 4.99 -5.70 17.50
C LEU A 287 5.44 -5.57 16.05
N ALA A 288 6.70 -5.86 15.75
CA ALA A 288 7.24 -5.84 14.40
C ALA A 288 6.50 -6.85 13.50
N ALA A 289 6.27 -8.07 14.01
CA ALA A 289 5.51 -9.08 13.29
C ALA A 289 4.04 -8.65 13.03
N TRP A 290 3.41 -7.96 14.00
CA TRP A 290 2.06 -7.44 13.84
C TRP A 290 1.97 -6.35 12.75
N HIS A 291 2.92 -5.41 12.71
CA HIS A 291 2.96 -4.39 11.66
C HIS A 291 3.14 -5.00 10.28
N VAL A 292 4.04 -5.99 10.14
CA VAL A 292 4.25 -6.70 8.88
C VAL A 292 3.00 -7.45 8.42
N ARG A 293 2.30 -8.15 9.32
CA ARG A 293 1.02 -8.81 8.98
C ARG A 293 -0.06 -7.84 8.52
N ASN A 294 -0.03 -6.62 9.03
CA ASN A 294 -1.00 -5.58 8.72
C ASN A 294 -0.49 -4.57 7.69
N ALA A 295 0.63 -4.85 7.01
CA ALA A 295 1.31 -3.88 6.17
C ALA A 295 0.42 -3.28 5.07
N ASP A 296 -0.34 -4.11 4.35
CA ASP A 296 -1.27 -3.65 3.32
C ASP A 296 -2.50 -2.92 3.89
N ARG A 297 -2.89 -3.22 5.14
CA ARG A 297 -4.04 -2.57 5.80
C ARG A 297 -3.66 -1.19 6.32
N LEU A 298 -2.40 -1.00 6.70
CA LEU A 298 -1.88 0.24 7.27
C LEU A 298 -1.13 1.12 6.26
N GLY A 299 -0.71 0.58 5.11
CA GLY A 299 0.09 1.28 4.12
C GLY A 299 1.55 1.42 4.55
N VAL A 300 2.14 0.33 5.03
CA VAL A 300 3.52 0.29 5.54
C VAL A 300 4.54 0.31 4.40
N LEU A 301 5.47 1.26 4.47
CA LEU A 301 6.63 1.33 3.56
C LEU A 301 7.75 0.38 4.02
N TYR A 302 8.09 0.43 5.31
CA TYR A 302 9.04 -0.49 5.92
C TYR A 302 8.90 -0.52 7.45
N VAL A 303 9.45 -1.57 8.06
CA VAL A 303 9.54 -1.74 9.52
C VAL A 303 11.00 -2.03 9.86
N ILE A 304 11.58 -1.34 10.83
CA ILE A 304 12.94 -1.65 11.33
C ILE A 304 12.83 -2.12 12.77
N TRP A 305 13.38 -3.31 13.04
CA TRP A 305 13.45 -3.85 14.39
C TRP A 305 14.66 -4.75 14.52
N TYR A 306 15.39 -4.58 15.63
CA TYR A 306 16.48 -5.43 16.08
C TYR A 306 17.49 -5.74 14.97
N ARG A 307 18.00 -4.68 14.34
CA ARG A 307 18.99 -4.75 13.24
C ARG A 307 18.47 -5.49 12.00
N GLN A 308 17.16 -5.46 11.78
CA GLN A 308 16.52 -5.99 10.58
C GLN A 308 15.53 -4.96 10.03
N ILE A 309 15.39 -4.95 8.71
CA ILE A 309 14.40 -4.14 8.00
C ILE A 309 13.48 -5.06 7.20
N TRP A 310 12.18 -4.84 7.34
CA TRP A 310 11.17 -5.42 6.48
C TRP A 310 10.76 -4.40 5.44
N HIS A 311 10.69 -4.81 4.18
CA HIS A 311 10.19 -3.99 3.08
C HIS A 311 9.24 -4.85 2.21
N PRO A 312 8.11 -4.32 1.72
CA PRO A 312 7.05 -5.11 1.07
C PRO A 312 7.54 -5.91 -0.14
N GLY A 313 8.53 -5.40 -0.87
CA GLY A 313 9.11 -6.09 -2.03
C GLY A 313 10.13 -7.16 -1.70
N THR A 314 10.81 -7.10 -0.55
CA THR A 314 12.00 -7.92 -0.25
C THR A 314 11.81 -8.83 0.96
N GLY A 315 10.85 -8.52 1.83
CA GLY A 315 10.70 -9.15 3.14
C GLY A 315 11.77 -8.68 4.12
N TRP A 316 12.08 -9.51 5.11
CA TRP A 316 13.11 -9.21 6.11
C TRP A 316 14.52 -9.34 5.55
N ARG A 317 15.34 -8.33 5.84
CA ARG A 317 16.76 -8.26 5.55
C ARG A 317 17.48 -7.80 6.80
N SER A 318 18.71 -8.26 7.02
CA SER A 318 19.57 -7.65 8.02
C SER A 318 19.79 -6.17 7.71
N TYR A 319 19.96 -5.35 8.75
CA TYR A 319 20.08 -3.90 8.66
C TYR A 319 21.14 -3.42 9.65
N SER A 320 22.33 -3.11 9.14
CA SER A 320 23.51 -2.76 9.93
C SER A 320 23.49 -1.28 10.32
N GLY A 321 22.83 -0.94 11.43
CA GLY A 321 23.21 0.23 12.22
C GLY A 321 24.43 -0.10 13.09
N SER A 322 25.47 0.72 13.08
CA SER A 322 26.46 0.76 14.16
C SER A 322 26.09 1.89 15.12
N GLY A 323 26.45 1.77 16.40
CA GLY A 323 26.17 2.80 17.40
C GLY A 323 25.17 2.38 18.47
N SER A 324 24.45 3.36 19.02
CA SER A 324 23.53 3.18 20.15
C SER A 324 22.38 2.20 19.85
N PRO A 325 21.70 1.68 20.88
CA PRO A 325 20.49 0.89 20.71
C PRO A 325 19.40 1.60 19.89
N ALA A 326 19.30 2.92 20.00
CA ALA A 326 18.42 3.73 19.16
C ALA A 326 18.87 3.69 17.69
N ALA A 327 20.12 4.02 17.39
CA ALA A 327 20.64 3.97 16.01
C ALA A 327 20.54 2.57 15.37
N SER A 328 20.69 1.52 16.18
CA SER A 328 20.61 0.11 15.75
C SER A 328 19.18 -0.46 15.79
N HIS A 329 18.18 0.32 16.19
CA HIS A 329 16.78 -0.11 16.33
C HIS A 329 16.60 -1.34 17.23
N THR A 330 17.42 -1.48 18.27
CA THR A 330 17.35 -2.61 19.21
C THR A 330 16.58 -2.27 20.47
N ASN A 331 16.18 -1.01 20.69
CA ASN A 331 15.35 -0.57 21.81
C ASN A 331 13.95 -0.08 21.41
N HIS A 332 13.62 -0.02 20.12
CA HIS A 332 12.30 0.33 19.60
C HIS A 332 12.02 -0.27 18.22
N VAL A 333 10.74 -0.45 17.90
CA VAL A 333 10.27 -0.80 16.54
C VAL A 333 9.97 0.49 15.78
N HIS A 334 10.66 0.71 14.66
CA HIS A 334 10.39 1.81 13.74
C HIS A 334 9.37 1.38 12.69
N LEU A 335 8.36 2.21 12.44
CA LEU A 335 7.33 2.01 11.44
C LEU A 335 7.30 3.21 10.49
N SER A 336 7.34 2.96 9.18
CA SER A 336 7.17 4.00 8.16
C SER A 336 5.95 3.72 7.27
N LEU A 337 5.25 4.76 6.84
CA LEU A 337 3.95 4.68 6.15
C LEU A 337 3.91 5.52 4.87
N TYR A 338 2.99 5.18 3.96
CA TYR A 338 2.92 5.61 2.55
C TYR A 338 2.91 7.13 2.29
#